data_AF-A0A3F3I5R7-F1
#
_entry.id   AF-A0A3F3I5R7-F1
#
_cell.length_a   1.000
_cell.length_b   1.000
_cell.length_c   1.000
_cell.angle_alpha   90.00
_cell.angle_beta   90.00
_cell.angle_gamma   90.00
#
_symmetry.space_group_name_H-M   'P 1'
#
loop_
_entity.id
_entity.type
_entity.pdbx_description
1 polymer ?
#
loop_
_entity_poly.entity_id
_entity_poly.type
_entity_poly.pdbx_seq_one_letter_code
_entity_poly.pdbx_strand_id
1 'polypeptide(L)'
;MKYWINISEPNPEIRGIEVSMTIRMNTLEKTLLTFKMTVNRTLLLLLFLCVSSAVSIAQPTSVASQSGELQIASLEQAYDSQVILILSNHFDRKKFFVDVNINAEFVEETFQTPGTQPVTRRQQSFLPGLPFLPDENLQSSETGSTTQEAVTNQATYRSLRLVNLAINIYADTSLSVSDLDFMRRVTGFAAKVDFTRGDVINITQLAIPDPDFEPAVVITNTQEPEPKNLLDSFSDYYVEMILLGVFLLGLFGYGMFRNSKDQTNLQSQREHIKSDITLEGSLNPDSNLAFFGNSKDQSRNIVSEFELVSENFFKFPQEVSLVFEFWIDSDEKNGPSNVAEVVSAIDASSLKLLQNHIDEEKLEIINNALRNLPPMSIDEKYRAAKYFNSVIADENIEDKSTKKHAKLGLFKFLTHLSDNLLKELIKTENNVSAALIIDYLPEEKAAAILNTFERSRAAEIMLKMSTLHTLSYKEQSKISNGLFEKAILVRDNEQQQDYGIENILPILENLPVDEQKRYIEQLKSTGSPIGAILEKEFFTIDQIPELDEEVIKKGIEEIDTSTLLEALVGLEDTSIDKILSGRPKREQQLIRLELESINGEHQINLEAKKTLVSSLRKSLKLSKVEQD
;
A
#
# COMPACT_ATOMS: atom_id res chain seq x y z
N MET A 1 -4.21 -107.71 -17.56
CA MET A 1 -3.28 -108.38 -18.52
C MET A 1 -2.23 -107.34 -18.89
N LYS A 2 -1.01 -107.38 -18.32
CA LYS A 2 0.22 -108.00 -18.90
C LYS A 2 0.46 -107.48 -20.33
N TYR A 3 1.59 -106.83 -20.67
CA TYR A 3 2.97 -107.34 -20.62
C TYR A 3 4.02 -106.21 -20.43
N TRP A 4 4.98 -106.28 -19.47
CA TRP A 4 6.39 -106.78 -19.51
C TRP A 4 7.36 -105.89 -20.33
N ILE A 5 8.33 -105.14 -19.75
CA ILE A 5 9.65 -105.46 -19.09
C ILE A 5 10.86 -105.47 -20.07
N ASN A 6 11.86 -104.59 -19.82
CA ASN A 6 13.33 -104.80 -19.57
C ASN A 6 14.09 -103.47 -19.84
N ILE A 7 14.73 -102.75 -18.92
CA ILE A 7 15.96 -102.95 -18.10
C ILE A 7 17.25 -103.26 -18.89
N SER A 8 18.22 -102.32 -18.81
CA SER A 8 19.67 -102.59 -18.74
C SER A 8 20.40 -101.46 -17.98
N GLU A 9 21.34 -101.89 -17.13
CA GLU A 9 22.07 -101.23 -16.02
C GLU A 9 23.26 -100.30 -16.42
N PRO A 10 24.00 -99.68 -15.44
CA PRO A 10 24.71 -98.40 -15.58
C PRO A 10 26.25 -98.50 -15.79
N ASN A 11 26.90 -97.36 -16.11
CA ASN A 11 28.37 -97.20 -16.19
C ASN A 11 28.87 -96.13 -15.18
N PRO A 12 30.04 -96.29 -14.50
CA PRO A 12 30.45 -95.48 -13.36
C PRO A 12 31.55 -94.46 -13.71
N GLU A 13 31.19 -93.19 -13.91
CA GLU A 13 32.17 -92.08 -14.01
C GLU A 13 31.86 -90.87 -13.10
N ILE A 14 30.79 -90.93 -12.30
CA ILE A 14 30.35 -89.78 -11.48
C ILE A 14 30.85 -89.92 -10.05
N ARG A 15 32.18 -89.90 -9.85
CA ARG A 15 32.78 -89.55 -8.54
C ARG A 15 34.07 -88.73 -8.62
N GLY A 16 34.63 -88.52 -9.82
CA GLY A 16 35.82 -87.67 -10.02
C GLY A 16 35.54 -86.19 -10.29
N ILE A 17 34.29 -85.82 -10.57
CA ILE A 17 33.93 -84.47 -11.05
C ILE A 17 33.50 -83.54 -9.90
N GLU A 18 32.94 -84.06 -8.81
CA GLU A 18 32.40 -83.22 -7.73
C GLU A 18 33.49 -82.57 -6.84
N VAL A 19 34.69 -83.14 -6.75
CA VAL A 19 35.78 -82.57 -5.93
C VAL A 19 36.59 -81.50 -6.69
N SER A 20 36.66 -81.57 -8.03
CA SER A 20 37.33 -80.53 -8.83
C SER A 20 36.46 -79.26 -9.02
N MET A 21 35.14 -79.37 -8.92
CA MET A 21 34.23 -78.24 -9.13
C MET A 21 34.15 -77.33 -7.89
N THR A 22 34.24 -77.89 -6.68
CA THR A 22 34.21 -77.12 -5.42
C THR A 22 35.49 -76.32 -5.15
N ILE A 23 36.66 -76.81 -5.60
CA ILE A 23 37.94 -76.08 -5.45
C ILE A 23 38.06 -74.93 -6.45
N ARG A 24 37.52 -75.07 -7.67
CA ARG A 24 37.51 -74.00 -8.70
C ARG A 24 36.53 -72.87 -8.38
N MET A 25 35.41 -73.15 -7.72
CA MET A 25 34.39 -72.13 -7.42
C MET A 25 34.83 -71.19 -6.28
N ASN A 26 35.51 -71.73 -5.26
CA ASN A 26 35.99 -70.96 -4.11
C ASN A 26 37.25 -70.11 -4.45
N THR A 27 37.98 -70.46 -5.51
CA THR A 27 39.08 -69.64 -6.06
C THR A 27 38.57 -68.51 -6.96
N LEU A 28 37.44 -68.70 -7.65
CA LEU A 28 36.77 -67.67 -8.45
C LEU A 28 36.08 -66.59 -7.58
N GLU A 29 35.44 -66.97 -6.48
CA GLU A 29 34.83 -65.97 -5.57
C GLU A 29 35.87 -65.14 -4.81
N LYS A 30 36.98 -65.76 -4.37
CA LYS A 30 38.07 -65.02 -3.72
C LYS A 30 38.78 -64.08 -4.68
N THR A 31 38.99 -64.48 -5.93
CA THR A 31 39.59 -63.59 -6.95
C THR A 31 38.67 -62.42 -7.30
N LEU A 32 37.35 -62.65 -7.39
CA LEU A 32 36.36 -61.60 -7.66
C LEU A 32 36.24 -60.59 -6.49
N LEU A 33 36.30 -61.06 -5.25
CA LEU A 33 36.25 -60.22 -4.05
C LEU A 33 37.54 -59.41 -3.87
N THR A 34 38.71 -60.02 -4.14
CA THR A 34 39.99 -59.29 -4.15
C THR A 34 40.08 -58.29 -5.31
N PHE A 35 39.46 -58.58 -6.46
CA PHE A 35 39.39 -57.66 -7.59
C PHE A 35 38.51 -56.44 -7.25
N LYS A 36 37.36 -56.65 -6.62
CA LYS A 36 36.47 -55.56 -6.17
C LYS A 36 37.13 -54.67 -5.11
N MET A 37 37.84 -55.25 -4.13
CA MET A 37 38.55 -54.46 -3.11
C MET A 37 39.77 -53.72 -3.67
N THR A 38 40.51 -54.30 -4.61
CA THR A 38 41.66 -53.63 -5.25
C THR A 38 41.20 -52.51 -6.15
N VAL A 39 40.12 -52.68 -6.93
CA VAL A 39 39.53 -51.63 -7.77
C VAL A 39 39.00 -50.47 -6.92
N ASN A 40 38.37 -50.75 -5.79
CA ASN A 40 37.85 -49.69 -4.92
C ASN A 40 38.97 -48.95 -4.17
N ARG A 41 40.06 -49.63 -3.81
CA ARG A 41 41.26 -49.00 -3.23
C ARG A 41 42.06 -48.20 -4.26
N THR A 42 42.18 -48.65 -5.51
CA THR A 42 42.84 -47.86 -6.56
C THR A 42 41.99 -46.66 -6.97
N LEU A 43 40.65 -46.78 -6.99
CA LEU A 43 39.75 -45.66 -7.23
C LEU A 43 39.85 -44.61 -6.11
N LEU A 44 39.88 -45.03 -4.84
CA LEU A 44 40.02 -44.12 -3.70
C LEU A 44 41.40 -43.44 -3.66
N LEU A 45 42.47 -44.16 -4.05
CA LEU A 45 43.83 -43.62 -4.08
C LEU A 45 44.06 -42.70 -5.30
N LEU A 46 43.35 -42.93 -6.42
CA LEU A 46 43.30 -42.04 -7.59
C LEU A 46 42.52 -40.76 -7.27
N LEU A 47 41.44 -40.86 -6.49
CA LEU A 47 40.70 -39.70 -5.98
C LEU A 47 41.49 -38.87 -4.96
N PHE A 48 42.36 -39.51 -4.17
CA PHE A 48 43.25 -38.83 -3.22
C PHE A 48 44.48 -38.20 -3.88
N LEU A 49 45.02 -38.78 -4.97
CA LEU A 49 46.14 -38.21 -5.73
C LEU A 49 45.73 -37.03 -6.64
N CYS A 50 44.47 -36.96 -7.07
CA CYS A 50 43.96 -35.82 -7.85
C CYS A 50 43.78 -34.53 -7.03
N VAL A 51 43.82 -34.58 -5.69
CA VAL A 51 43.67 -33.39 -4.83
C VAL A 51 45.01 -32.69 -4.54
N SER A 52 46.17 -33.27 -4.90
CA SER A 52 47.49 -32.70 -4.55
C SER A 52 48.38 -32.28 -5.73
N SER A 53 47.86 -32.17 -6.96
CA SER A 53 48.63 -31.70 -8.11
C SER A 53 47.91 -30.62 -8.91
N ALA A 54 47.56 -29.52 -8.23
CA ALA A 54 47.26 -28.25 -8.88
C ALA A 54 48.46 -27.30 -8.77
N VAL A 55 49.58 -27.59 -9.45
CA VAL A 55 50.55 -26.56 -9.85
C VAL A 55 51.26 -27.01 -11.13
N SER A 56 50.74 -26.62 -12.29
CA SER A 56 51.56 -26.34 -13.47
C SER A 56 50.80 -25.44 -14.43
N ILE A 57 51.47 -24.37 -14.80
CA ILE A 57 51.02 -23.21 -15.56
C ILE A 57 50.61 -23.63 -16.97
N ALA A 58 49.35 -23.43 -17.33
CA ALA A 58 48.88 -23.42 -18.71
C ALA A 58 48.04 -22.16 -18.95
N GLN A 59 48.31 -21.48 -20.06
CA GLN A 59 47.89 -20.13 -20.39
C GLN A 59 46.36 -19.96 -20.47
N PRO A 60 45.79 -18.79 -20.10
CA PRO A 60 44.36 -18.57 -20.10
C PRO A 60 43.88 -18.21 -21.51
N THR A 61 43.30 -19.17 -22.22
CA THR A 61 42.47 -18.90 -23.42
C THR A 61 41.24 -19.80 -23.44
N SER A 62 40.40 -19.74 -22.39
CA SER A 62 39.02 -20.31 -22.45
C SER A 62 38.07 -19.85 -21.33
N VAL A 63 38.46 -18.96 -20.41
CA VAL A 63 37.59 -18.56 -19.28
C VAL A 63 36.39 -17.71 -19.73
N ALA A 64 36.47 -17.05 -20.89
CA ALA A 64 35.41 -16.17 -21.39
C ALA A 64 34.21 -16.91 -22.02
N SER A 65 34.38 -18.15 -22.49
CA SER A 65 33.27 -18.93 -23.08
C SER A 65 32.39 -19.58 -22.01
N GLN A 66 32.99 -20.12 -20.94
CA GLN A 66 32.24 -20.74 -19.84
C GLN A 66 31.39 -19.73 -19.07
N SER A 67 31.85 -18.48 -18.90
CA SER A 67 31.04 -17.44 -18.24
C SER A 67 29.85 -17.00 -19.10
N GLY A 68 29.98 -17.04 -20.43
CA GLY A 68 28.91 -16.70 -21.35
C GLY A 68 27.82 -17.75 -21.42
N GLU A 69 28.20 -19.03 -21.53
CA GLU A 69 27.25 -20.14 -21.53
C GLU A 69 26.45 -20.21 -20.21
N LEU A 70 27.10 -19.95 -19.08
CA LEU A 70 26.42 -19.87 -17.78
C LEU A 70 25.44 -18.69 -17.69
N GLN A 71 25.77 -17.54 -18.29
CA GLN A 71 24.86 -16.39 -18.33
C GLN A 71 23.64 -16.68 -19.20
N ILE A 72 23.83 -17.34 -20.34
CA ILE A 72 22.74 -17.76 -21.23
C ILE A 72 21.83 -18.78 -20.53
N ALA A 73 22.40 -19.84 -19.93
CA ALA A 73 21.63 -20.83 -19.20
C ALA A 73 20.85 -20.23 -18.01
N SER A 74 21.42 -19.23 -17.34
CA SER A 74 20.73 -18.51 -16.25
C SER A 74 19.55 -17.68 -16.76
N LEU A 75 19.65 -17.15 -17.98
CA LEU A 75 18.58 -16.43 -18.64
C LEU A 75 17.48 -17.39 -19.11
N GLU A 76 17.83 -18.52 -19.72
CA GLU A 76 16.88 -19.58 -20.12
C GLU A 76 16.02 -19.99 -18.92
N GLN A 77 16.66 -20.33 -17.79
CA GLN A 77 15.97 -20.70 -16.56
C GLN A 77 15.07 -19.58 -16.00
N ALA A 78 15.46 -18.32 -16.17
CA ALA A 78 14.67 -17.17 -15.74
C ALA A 78 13.39 -17.01 -16.58
N TYR A 79 13.51 -17.12 -17.91
CA TYR A 79 12.37 -17.09 -18.83
C TYR A 79 11.44 -18.30 -18.64
N ASP A 80 11.99 -19.51 -18.45
CA ASP A 80 11.21 -20.71 -18.09
C ASP A 80 10.35 -20.46 -16.86
N SER A 81 10.98 -20.01 -15.79
CA SER A 81 10.32 -19.75 -14.51
C SER A 81 9.21 -18.71 -14.64
N GLN A 82 9.43 -17.68 -15.46
CA GLN A 82 8.45 -16.62 -15.71
C GLN A 82 7.23 -17.14 -16.47
N VAL A 83 7.44 -17.89 -17.56
CA VAL A 83 6.35 -18.45 -18.36
C VAL A 83 5.57 -19.48 -17.54
N ILE A 84 6.25 -20.36 -16.80
CA ILE A 84 5.60 -21.36 -15.93
C ILE A 84 4.74 -20.67 -14.86
N LEU A 85 5.24 -19.60 -14.24
CA LEU A 85 4.49 -18.88 -13.21
C LEU A 85 3.19 -18.31 -13.75
N ILE A 86 3.24 -17.65 -14.90
CA ILE A 86 2.07 -16.98 -15.49
C ILE A 86 1.06 -18.01 -16.00
N LEU A 87 1.52 -19.07 -16.67
CA LEU A 87 0.63 -20.15 -17.11
C LEU A 87 -0.01 -20.87 -15.92
N SER A 88 0.70 -21.00 -14.79
CA SER A 88 0.18 -21.66 -13.59
C SER A 88 -0.98 -20.93 -12.90
N ASN A 89 -1.23 -19.66 -13.25
CA ASN A 89 -2.39 -18.92 -12.76
C ASN A 89 -3.71 -19.37 -13.43
N HIS A 90 -3.61 -19.99 -14.60
CA HIS A 90 -4.76 -20.37 -15.42
C HIS A 90 -4.83 -21.88 -15.72
N PHE A 91 -3.70 -22.59 -15.66
CA PHE A 91 -3.59 -24.01 -15.94
C PHE A 91 -2.90 -24.75 -14.78
N ASP A 92 -3.31 -26.00 -14.53
CA ASP A 92 -2.65 -26.85 -13.54
C ASP A 92 -1.19 -27.10 -13.95
N ARG A 93 -0.25 -26.86 -13.02
CA ARG A 93 1.19 -27.09 -13.22
C ARG A 93 1.53 -28.52 -13.62
N LYS A 94 0.69 -29.50 -13.26
CA LYS A 94 0.90 -30.90 -13.64
C LYS A 94 0.60 -31.16 -15.14
N LYS A 95 -0.11 -30.24 -15.81
CA LYS A 95 -0.61 -30.43 -17.18
C LYS A 95 0.21 -29.75 -18.26
N PHE A 96 1.33 -29.11 -17.91
CA PHE A 96 2.21 -28.52 -18.91
C PHE A 96 3.67 -28.42 -18.44
N PHE A 97 4.60 -28.43 -19.40
CA PHE A 97 6.01 -28.11 -19.18
C PHE A 97 6.44 -27.03 -20.15
N VAL A 98 7.43 -26.23 -19.76
CA VAL A 98 7.99 -25.16 -20.58
C VAL A 98 9.50 -25.34 -20.62
N ASP A 99 10.06 -25.19 -21.82
CA ASP A 99 11.49 -25.23 -22.10
C ASP A 99 11.83 -24.07 -23.05
N VAL A 100 12.68 -23.16 -22.59
CA VAL A 100 13.07 -21.94 -23.30
C VAL A 100 14.53 -22.06 -23.72
N ASN A 101 14.78 -21.95 -25.02
CA ASN A 101 16.12 -21.88 -25.59
C ASN A 101 16.42 -20.45 -26.04
N ILE A 102 17.59 -19.94 -25.65
CA ILE A 102 18.03 -18.58 -25.93
C ILE A 102 19.30 -18.60 -26.78
N ASN A 103 19.25 -17.89 -27.91
CA ASN A 103 20.44 -17.56 -28.66
C ASN A 103 20.84 -16.10 -28.37
N ALA A 104 22.05 -15.87 -27.86
CA ALA A 104 22.54 -14.54 -27.51
C ALA A 104 24.02 -14.37 -27.88
N GLU A 105 24.40 -13.14 -28.27
CA GLU A 105 25.76 -12.76 -28.64
C GLU A 105 26.32 -11.69 -27.70
N PHE A 106 27.64 -11.67 -27.47
CA PHE A 106 28.26 -10.59 -26.71
C PHE A 106 28.70 -9.46 -27.65
N VAL A 107 28.30 -8.24 -27.34
CA VAL A 107 28.66 -7.02 -28.08
C VAL A 107 29.50 -6.12 -27.18
N GLU A 108 30.61 -5.59 -27.72
CA GLU A 108 31.47 -4.63 -27.01
C GLU A 108 31.16 -3.20 -27.48
N GLU A 109 30.74 -2.35 -26.54
CA GLU A 109 30.35 -0.96 -26.80
C GLU A 109 31.32 0.00 -26.10
N THR A 110 31.90 0.93 -26.85
CA THR A 110 32.83 1.94 -26.30
C THR A 110 32.13 3.28 -26.15
N PHE A 111 32.10 3.80 -24.92
CA PHE A 111 31.54 5.11 -24.59
C PHE A 111 32.65 6.11 -24.31
N GLN A 112 32.49 7.36 -24.77
CA GLN A 112 33.43 8.44 -24.52
C GLN A 112 32.80 9.49 -23.61
N THR A 113 33.47 9.88 -22.52
CA THR A 113 33.01 10.90 -21.58
C THR A 113 34.04 12.03 -21.47
N PRO A 114 33.66 13.30 -21.68
CA PRO A 114 34.55 14.43 -21.44
C PRO A 114 34.73 14.70 -19.95
N GLY A 115 35.96 14.84 -19.48
CA GLY A 115 36.34 15.27 -18.14
C GLY A 115 37.34 16.42 -18.19
N THR A 116 37.62 17.07 -17.05
CA THR A 116 38.66 18.10 -16.91
C THR A 116 39.64 17.69 -15.82
N GLN A 117 40.94 17.74 -16.11
CA GLN A 117 41.99 17.48 -15.11
C GLN A 117 42.85 18.75 -14.92
N PRO A 118 43.19 19.12 -13.66
CA PRO A 118 44.10 20.23 -13.41
C PRO A 118 45.54 19.82 -13.71
N VAL A 119 46.20 20.53 -14.63
CA VAL A 119 47.62 20.29 -14.96
C VAL A 119 48.47 21.33 -14.21
N THR A 120 49.21 20.90 -13.19
CA THR A 120 50.18 21.75 -12.50
C THR A 120 51.48 21.81 -13.30
N ARG A 121 51.69 22.88 -14.06
CA ARG A 121 52.93 23.09 -14.83
C ARG A 121 54.03 23.64 -13.92
N ARG A 122 54.96 22.78 -13.47
CA ARG A 122 56.18 23.24 -12.77
C ARG A 122 57.09 23.97 -13.77
N GLN A 123 57.34 25.26 -13.57
CA GLN A 123 58.43 25.96 -14.24
C GLN A 123 59.74 25.62 -13.53
N GLN A 124 60.57 24.77 -14.15
CA GLN A 124 61.97 24.59 -13.74
C GLN A 124 62.82 25.67 -14.41
N SER A 125 63.29 26.64 -13.62
CA SER A 125 64.35 27.58 -14.03
C SER A 125 65.70 26.86 -13.97
N PHE A 126 66.30 26.56 -15.13
CA PHE A 126 67.63 25.97 -15.21
C PHE A 126 68.70 27.07 -15.19
N LEU A 127 69.57 27.06 -14.17
CA LEU A 127 70.91 27.65 -14.27
C LEU A 127 71.90 26.56 -14.71
N PRO A 128 72.80 26.82 -15.67
CA PRO A 128 73.59 25.76 -16.29
C PRO A 128 74.82 25.40 -15.43
N GLY A 129 75.03 24.10 -15.20
CA GLY A 129 76.38 23.55 -14.93
C GLY A 129 76.71 22.98 -13.54
N LEU A 130 75.79 22.29 -12.84
CA LEU A 130 76.14 21.48 -11.65
C LEU A 130 75.46 20.09 -11.69
N PRO A 131 76.15 19.00 -11.28
CA PRO A 131 75.58 17.66 -11.21
C PRO A 131 74.65 17.47 -10.00
N PHE A 132 73.61 16.67 -10.20
CA PHE A 132 72.43 16.47 -9.34
C PHE A 132 72.72 16.04 -7.89
N LEU A 133 71.98 16.61 -6.94
CA LEU A 133 71.76 16.08 -5.58
C LEU A 133 70.28 15.64 -5.46
N PRO A 134 69.96 14.57 -4.71
CA PRO A 134 68.60 14.05 -4.56
C PRO A 134 67.70 14.91 -3.65
N ASP A 135 66.47 15.18 -4.09
CA ASP A 135 65.49 16.06 -3.47
C ASP A 135 64.69 15.40 -2.34
N GLU A 136 65.29 15.16 -1.16
CA GLU A 136 64.55 14.64 0.00
C GLU A 136 64.43 15.61 1.18
N ASN A 137 64.80 16.91 1.08
CA ASN A 137 64.60 17.85 2.19
C ASN A 137 64.61 19.35 1.83
N LEU A 138 63.70 19.80 0.95
CA LEU A 138 63.42 21.24 0.82
C LEU A 138 61.91 21.49 0.90
N GLN A 139 61.44 21.87 2.10
CA GLN A 139 60.18 22.58 2.25
C GLN A 139 60.38 24.02 1.76
N SER A 140 59.77 24.37 0.62
CA SER A 140 59.53 25.76 0.27
C SER A 140 58.08 25.96 -0.07
N SER A 141 57.42 26.78 0.74
CA SER A 141 56.15 27.43 0.45
C SER A 141 56.26 28.20 -0.86
N GLU A 142 55.35 28.00 -1.81
CA GLU A 142 54.88 29.06 -2.70
C GLU A 142 53.66 28.65 -3.55
N THR A 143 52.76 29.62 -3.66
CA THR A 143 51.56 29.74 -4.48
C THR A 143 51.79 29.46 -5.97
N GLY A 144 50.99 28.55 -6.56
CA GLY A 144 50.92 28.30 -8.01
C GLY A 144 49.48 28.30 -8.50
N SER A 145 49.21 29.01 -9.60
CA SER A 145 47.90 29.09 -10.26
C SER A 145 47.53 27.79 -10.99
N THR A 146 46.28 27.34 -10.83
CA THR A 146 45.73 26.14 -11.49
C THR A 146 45.01 26.53 -12.78
N THR A 147 45.35 25.90 -13.90
CA THR A 147 44.57 25.97 -15.15
C THR A 147 44.03 24.57 -15.48
N GLN A 148 42.75 24.48 -15.85
CA GLN A 148 42.08 23.22 -16.18
C GLN A 148 42.06 23.00 -17.71
N GLU A 149 42.45 21.81 -18.19
CA GLU A 149 42.28 21.38 -19.58
C GLU A 149 41.31 20.19 -19.66
N ALA A 150 40.54 20.11 -20.76
CA ALA A 150 39.54 19.07 -20.99
C ALA A 150 40.16 17.81 -21.63
N VAL A 151 39.89 16.63 -21.07
CA VAL A 151 40.36 15.31 -21.51
C VAL A 151 39.17 14.37 -21.68
N THR A 152 39.03 13.73 -22.83
CA THR A 152 37.99 12.72 -23.10
C THR A 152 38.45 11.32 -22.68
N ASN A 153 37.74 10.71 -21.74
CA ASN A 153 37.94 9.33 -21.29
C ASN A 153 37.10 8.38 -22.15
N GLN A 154 37.60 7.19 -22.49
CA GLN A 154 36.83 6.18 -23.22
C GLN A 154 36.78 4.89 -22.40
N ALA A 155 35.60 4.28 -22.26
CA ALA A 155 35.39 3.03 -21.56
C ALA A 155 34.59 2.05 -22.43
N THR A 156 35.12 0.86 -22.64
CA THR A 156 34.49 -0.22 -23.41
C THR A 156 33.84 -1.24 -22.47
N TYR A 157 32.55 -1.50 -22.67
CA TYR A 157 31.77 -2.47 -21.91
C TYR A 157 31.31 -3.59 -22.81
N ARG A 158 31.33 -4.83 -22.30
CA ARG A 158 30.82 -6.00 -22.99
C ARG A 158 29.43 -6.33 -22.46
N SER A 159 28.41 -6.27 -23.31
CA SER A 159 27.01 -6.55 -22.98
C SER A 159 26.52 -7.80 -23.73
N LEU A 160 25.59 -8.54 -23.13
CA LEU A 160 24.94 -9.70 -23.76
C LEU A 160 23.69 -9.22 -24.50
N ARG A 161 23.63 -9.49 -25.80
CA ARG A 161 22.53 -9.12 -26.69
C ARG A 161 21.75 -10.35 -27.12
N LEU A 162 20.46 -10.35 -26.86
CA LEU A 162 19.55 -11.42 -27.27
C LEU A 162 19.35 -11.40 -28.79
N VAL A 163 19.64 -12.52 -29.47
CA VAL A 163 19.48 -12.67 -30.92
C VAL A 163 18.11 -13.24 -31.23
N ASN A 164 17.69 -14.34 -30.60
CA ASN A 164 16.32 -14.85 -30.67
C ASN A 164 16.00 -15.78 -29.48
N LEU A 165 14.72 -16.07 -29.33
CA LEU A 165 14.16 -16.87 -28.24
C LEU A 165 13.18 -17.91 -28.78
N ALA A 166 13.38 -19.18 -28.43
CA ALA A 166 12.49 -20.28 -28.81
C ALA A 166 11.86 -20.89 -27.56
N ILE A 167 10.53 -20.82 -27.46
CA ILE A 167 9.78 -21.35 -26.33
C ILE A 167 9.02 -22.60 -26.75
N ASN A 168 9.33 -23.72 -26.13
CA ASN A 168 8.65 -25.00 -26.33
C ASN A 168 7.73 -25.27 -25.14
N ILE A 169 6.43 -25.33 -25.39
CA ILE A 169 5.41 -25.67 -24.40
C ILE A 169 4.89 -27.08 -24.70
N TYR A 170 4.99 -27.96 -23.73
CA TYR A 170 4.45 -29.31 -23.81
C TYR A 170 3.17 -29.37 -22.98
N ALA A 171 2.03 -29.50 -23.64
CA ALA A 171 0.71 -29.39 -23.03
C ALA A 171 0.02 -30.75 -22.96
N ASP A 172 -0.75 -31.03 -21.91
CA ASP A 172 -1.48 -32.28 -21.81
C ASP A 172 -2.58 -32.40 -22.89
N THR A 173 -2.85 -33.62 -23.35
CA THR A 173 -3.93 -33.92 -24.30
C THR A 173 -5.34 -33.58 -23.80
N SER A 174 -5.54 -33.39 -22.48
CA SER A 174 -6.82 -32.95 -21.92
C SER A 174 -7.13 -31.46 -22.17
N LEU A 175 -6.17 -30.66 -22.61
CA LEU A 175 -6.36 -29.23 -22.90
C LEU A 175 -6.96 -29.01 -24.29
N SER A 176 -7.96 -28.11 -24.37
CA SER A 176 -8.67 -27.81 -25.63
C SER A 176 -7.82 -26.97 -26.58
N VAL A 177 -8.18 -26.93 -27.87
CA VAL A 177 -7.50 -26.09 -28.86
C VAL A 177 -7.52 -24.60 -28.46
N SER A 178 -8.64 -24.13 -27.87
CA SER A 178 -8.74 -22.77 -27.33
C SER A 178 -7.80 -22.50 -26.16
N ASP A 179 -7.54 -23.52 -25.34
CA ASP A 179 -6.58 -23.42 -24.22
C ASP A 179 -5.16 -23.31 -24.74
N LEU A 180 -4.81 -24.07 -25.78
CA LEU A 180 -3.49 -23.96 -26.43
C LEU A 180 -3.27 -22.58 -27.06
N ASP A 181 -4.29 -22.02 -27.70
CA ASP A 181 -4.25 -20.68 -28.27
C ASP A 181 -4.12 -19.61 -27.18
N PHE A 182 -4.79 -19.81 -26.05
CA PHE A 182 -4.64 -18.93 -24.89
C PHE A 182 -3.24 -19.03 -24.28
N MET A 183 -2.70 -20.25 -24.10
CA MET A 183 -1.31 -20.44 -23.67
C MET A 183 -0.33 -19.75 -24.60
N ARG A 184 -0.49 -19.87 -25.93
CA ARG A 184 0.36 -19.19 -26.91
C ARG A 184 0.37 -17.68 -26.72
N ARG A 185 -0.80 -17.06 -26.51
CA ARG A 185 -0.92 -15.62 -26.27
C ARG A 185 -0.28 -15.22 -24.95
N VAL A 186 -0.64 -15.91 -23.86
CA VAL A 186 -0.13 -15.63 -22.52
C VAL A 186 1.38 -15.80 -22.46
N THR A 187 1.94 -16.84 -23.07
CA THR A 187 3.39 -17.05 -23.16
C THR A 187 4.08 -15.96 -23.99
N GLY A 188 3.46 -15.50 -25.08
CA GLY A 188 3.96 -14.38 -25.87
C GLY A 188 4.11 -13.10 -25.05
N PHE A 189 3.11 -12.78 -24.21
CA PHE A 189 3.16 -11.66 -23.28
C PHE A 189 4.17 -11.90 -22.14
N ALA A 190 4.17 -13.08 -21.56
CA ALA A 190 5.03 -13.46 -20.42
C ALA A 190 6.52 -13.32 -20.75
N ALA A 191 6.93 -13.82 -21.91
CA ALA A 191 8.33 -13.81 -22.34
C ALA A 191 8.71 -12.61 -23.23
N LYS A 192 7.79 -11.65 -23.43
CA LYS A 192 7.99 -10.48 -24.31
C LYS A 192 8.54 -10.89 -25.69
N VAL A 193 7.89 -11.89 -26.28
CA VAL A 193 8.30 -12.51 -27.55
C VAL A 193 8.23 -11.47 -28.67
N ASP A 194 9.32 -11.34 -29.41
CA ASP A 194 9.43 -10.47 -30.57
C ASP A 194 9.58 -11.32 -31.84
N PHE A 195 8.48 -11.47 -32.58
CA PHE A 195 8.47 -12.21 -33.84
C PHE A 195 9.34 -11.55 -34.93
N THR A 196 9.62 -10.25 -34.81
CA THR A 196 10.50 -9.53 -35.76
C THR A 196 11.97 -9.81 -35.51
N ARG A 197 12.32 -10.16 -34.26
CA ARG A 197 13.62 -10.70 -33.85
C ARG A 197 13.80 -12.18 -34.25
N GLY A 198 12.72 -12.85 -34.66
CA GLY A 198 12.72 -14.26 -35.05
C GLY A 198 12.40 -15.21 -33.89
N ASP A 199 11.78 -14.70 -32.82
CA ASP A 199 11.35 -15.54 -31.71
C ASP A 199 10.18 -16.45 -32.11
N VAL A 200 10.12 -17.64 -31.53
CA VAL A 200 9.11 -18.66 -31.86
C VAL A 200 8.49 -19.30 -30.63
N ILE A 201 7.20 -19.63 -30.72
CA ILE A 201 6.48 -20.37 -29.68
C ILE A 201 5.93 -21.66 -30.30
N ASN A 202 6.44 -22.79 -29.84
CA ASN A 202 6.03 -24.12 -30.24
C ASN A 202 5.18 -24.72 -29.12
N ILE A 203 4.00 -25.24 -29.45
CA ILE A 203 3.14 -25.93 -28.48
C ILE A 203 2.89 -27.33 -29.01
N THR A 204 3.31 -28.33 -28.23
CA THR A 204 3.17 -29.76 -28.57
C THR A 204 2.26 -30.41 -27.53
N GLN A 205 1.24 -31.14 -27.99
CA GLN A 205 0.41 -31.92 -27.07
C GLN A 205 1.07 -33.28 -26.78
N LEU A 206 1.12 -33.65 -25.50
CA LEU A 206 1.62 -34.94 -25.01
C LEU A 206 0.62 -35.52 -24.01
N ALA A 207 0.43 -36.83 -23.97
CA ALA A 207 -0.36 -37.46 -22.92
C ALA A 207 0.52 -37.54 -21.66
N ILE A 208 0.30 -36.62 -20.71
CA ILE A 208 1.08 -36.54 -19.48
C ILE A 208 0.44 -37.49 -18.46
N PRO A 209 1.13 -38.55 -18.01
CA PRO A 209 0.57 -39.49 -17.05
C PRO A 209 0.30 -38.78 -15.71
N ASP A 210 -0.89 -38.98 -15.15
CA ASP A 210 -1.25 -38.44 -13.84
C ASP A 210 -0.43 -39.13 -12.75
N PRO A 211 0.34 -38.40 -11.92
CA PRO A 211 1.11 -38.99 -10.83
C PRO A 211 0.25 -39.67 -9.75
N ASP A 212 -1.05 -39.38 -9.70
CA ASP A 212 -2.02 -40.01 -8.79
C ASP A 212 -2.76 -41.21 -9.42
N PHE A 213 -2.36 -41.63 -10.62
CA PHE A 213 -2.91 -42.80 -11.30
C PHE A 213 -2.36 -44.08 -10.66
N GLU A 214 -3.09 -44.69 -9.74
CA GLU A 214 -2.97 -46.13 -9.51
C GLU A 214 -3.51 -46.84 -10.75
N PRO A 215 -2.68 -47.52 -11.56
CA PRO A 215 -3.20 -48.26 -12.69
C PRO A 215 -4.16 -49.30 -12.12
N ALA A 216 -5.42 -49.29 -12.57
CA ALA A 216 -6.30 -50.43 -12.38
C ALA A 216 -5.57 -51.64 -12.98
N VAL A 217 -5.00 -52.47 -12.10
CA VAL A 217 -4.29 -53.69 -12.48
C VAL A 217 -5.28 -54.56 -13.23
N VAL A 218 -5.19 -54.58 -14.55
CA VAL A 218 -5.67 -55.71 -15.33
C VAL A 218 -4.76 -56.87 -14.93
N ILE A 219 -5.31 -57.80 -14.16
CA ILE A 219 -4.64 -59.05 -13.82
C ILE A 219 -4.48 -59.84 -15.13
N THR A 220 -3.36 -59.64 -15.81
CA THR A 220 -2.74 -60.68 -16.63
C THR A 220 -1.69 -61.35 -15.77
N ASN A 221 -2.04 -62.53 -15.27
CA ASN A 221 -1.20 -63.42 -14.48
C ASN A 221 0.20 -63.54 -15.08
N THR A 222 1.19 -62.91 -14.44
CA THR A 222 2.58 -63.36 -14.53
C THR A 222 3.20 -63.23 -13.15
N GLN A 223 3.72 -64.34 -12.66
CA GLN A 223 4.13 -64.57 -11.29
C GLN A 223 5.57 -64.04 -11.09
N GLU A 224 5.78 -63.09 -10.17
CA GLU A 224 7.09 -62.52 -9.78
C GLU A 224 7.22 -62.58 -8.23
N PRO A 225 8.41 -62.84 -7.66
CA PRO A 225 8.55 -63.39 -6.31
C PRO A 225 8.40 -62.35 -5.19
N GLU A 226 8.06 -62.84 -3.99
CA GLU A 226 7.67 -62.03 -2.83
C GLU A 226 8.66 -60.93 -2.39
N PRO A 227 8.16 -59.79 -1.86
CA PRO A 227 9.00 -58.68 -1.42
C PRO A 227 9.75 -59.02 -0.13
N LYS A 228 11.07 -58.84 -0.13
CA LYS A 228 11.88 -58.86 1.08
C LYS A 228 11.51 -57.66 1.98
N ASN A 229 11.41 -57.91 3.29
CA ASN A 229 11.05 -56.92 4.29
C ASN A 229 12.03 -55.73 4.30
N LEU A 230 11.50 -54.51 4.46
CA LEU A 230 12.23 -53.23 4.50
C LEU A 230 13.45 -53.22 5.45
N LEU A 231 13.44 -54.00 6.53
CA LEU A 231 14.56 -54.11 7.46
C LEU A 231 15.81 -54.79 6.87
N ASP A 232 15.63 -55.70 5.90
CA ASP A 232 16.73 -56.41 5.25
C ASP A 232 17.49 -55.51 4.25
N SER A 233 16.83 -54.43 3.80
CA SER A 233 17.46 -53.43 2.94
C SER A 233 18.36 -52.47 3.71
N PHE A 234 18.18 -52.30 5.02
CA PHE A 234 19.00 -51.39 5.83
C PHE A 234 20.34 -51.98 6.27
N SER A 235 20.48 -53.32 6.30
CA SER A 235 21.76 -53.95 6.62
C SER A 235 22.83 -53.69 5.56
N ASP A 236 22.42 -53.49 4.31
CA ASP A 236 23.34 -53.21 3.20
C ASP A 236 23.96 -51.80 3.27
N TYR A 237 23.32 -50.87 3.99
CA TYR A 237 23.75 -49.47 4.10
C TYR A 237 24.32 -49.09 5.48
N TYR A 238 24.53 -50.07 6.37
CA TYR A 238 24.96 -49.83 7.74
C TYR A 238 26.31 -49.08 7.83
N VAL A 239 27.24 -49.37 6.91
CA VAL A 239 28.56 -48.73 6.86
C VAL A 239 28.45 -47.26 6.41
N GLU A 240 27.59 -46.97 5.44
CA GLU A 240 27.38 -45.61 4.92
C GLU A 240 26.70 -44.71 5.96
N MET A 241 25.76 -45.27 6.73
CA MET A 241 25.10 -44.57 7.83
C MET A 241 26.06 -44.23 8.98
N ILE A 242 27.01 -45.10 9.30
CA ILE A 242 28.06 -44.81 10.29
C ILE A 242 28.98 -43.69 9.78
N LEU A 243 29.32 -43.69 8.50
CA LEU A 243 30.22 -42.69 7.90
C LEU A 243 29.54 -41.31 7.86
N LEU A 244 28.24 -41.25 7.55
CA LEU A 244 27.42 -40.05 7.67
C LEU A 244 27.34 -39.55 9.12
N GLY A 245 27.18 -40.47 10.07
CA GLY A 245 27.15 -40.14 11.51
C GLY A 245 28.46 -39.51 11.98
N VAL A 246 29.61 -40.07 11.59
CA VAL A 246 30.95 -39.52 11.92
C VAL A 246 31.17 -38.16 11.26
N PHE A 247 30.70 -37.97 10.03
CA PHE A 247 30.79 -36.69 9.32
C PHE A 247 30.00 -35.58 10.03
N LEU A 248 28.77 -35.87 10.47
CA LEU A 248 27.94 -34.92 11.22
C LEU A 248 28.51 -34.59 12.60
N LEU A 249 29.12 -35.57 13.28
CA LEU A 249 29.82 -35.36 14.54
C LEU A 249 31.06 -34.46 14.38
N GLY A 250 31.76 -34.57 13.25
CA GLY A 250 32.87 -33.69 12.89
C GLY A 250 32.43 -32.24 12.64
N LEU A 251 31.32 -32.04 11.92
CA LEU A 251 30.73 -30.71 11.71
C LEU A 251 30.27 -30.07 13.02
N PHE A 252 29.67 -30.87 13.91
CA PHE A 252 29.21 -30.40 15.22
C PHE A 252 30.38 -30.01 16.13
N GLY A 253 31.45 -30.80 16.16
CA GLY A 253 32.69 -30.48 16.88
C GLY A 253 33.41 -29.24 16.34
N TYR A 254 33.41 -29.05 15.02
CA TYR A 254 34.01 -27.87 14.35
C TYR A 254 33.23 -26.58 14.65
N GLY A 255 31.89 -26.65 14.70
CA GLY A 255 31.04 -25.51 15.05
C GLY A 255 31.18 -25.06 16.50
N MET A 256 31.40 -25.99 17.44
CA MET A 256 31.51 -25.65 18.87
C MET A 256 32.87 -25.06 19.27
N PHE A 257 33.94 -25.34 18.52
CA PHE A 257 35.30 -24.85 18.82
C PHE A 257 35.64 -23.48 18.22
N ARG A 258 34.71 -22.85 17.49
CA ARG A 258 34.87 -21.47 17.02
C ARG A 258 34.04 -20.53 17.88
N ASN A 259 34.49 -20.30 19.11
CA ASN A 259 33.92 -19.25 19.96
C ASN A 259 34.92 -18.11 20.25
N SER A 260 34.36 -16.91 20.19
CA SER A 260 34.71 -15.71 20.94
C SER A 260 36.04 -15.00 20.64
N LYS A 261 35.94 -13.95 19.80
CA LYS A 261 36.43 -12.60 20.13
C LYS A 261 35.84 -11.54 19.18
N ASP A 262 35.46 -10.42 19.78
CA ASP A 262 35.08 -9.14 19.19
C ASP A 262 33.66 -8.99 18.61
N GLN A 263 32.66 -9.10 19.49
CA GLN A 263 31.43 -8.32 19.41
C GLN A 263 31.54 -7.08 20.33
N THR A 264 32.23 -6.03 19.90
CA THR A 264 32.10 -4.67 20.46
C THR A 264 32.70 -3.65 19.49
N ASN A 265 31.91 -3.16 18.53
CA ASN A 265 32.00 -1.81 17.90
C ASN A 265 31.26 -1.79 16.56
N LEU A 266 29.93 -1.74 16.55
CA LEU A 266 29.15 -1.36 15.35
C LEU A 266 27.79 -0.74 15.73
N GLN A 267 27.70 -0.10 16.90
CA GLN A 267 26.51 0.67 17.34
C GLN A 267 26.81 2.16 17.58
N SER A 268 28.05 2.62 17.38
CA SER A 268 28.49 4.00 17.66
C SER A 268 28.54 4.91 16.42
N GLN A 269 28.00 4.49 15.28
CA GLN A 269 27.92 5.31 14.05
C GLN A 269 26.49 5.61 13.59
N ARG A 270 25.49 5.45 14.47
CA ARG A 270 24.07 5.74 14.17
C ARG A 270 23.45 6.90 14.96
N GLU A 271 24.24 7.69 15.68
CA GLU A 271 23.73 8.82 16.49
C GLU A 271 24.25 10.21 16.11
N HIS A 272 25.11 10.34 15.09
CA HIS A 272 25.48 11.65 14.55
C HIS A 272 25.15 11.69 13.06
N ILE A 273 23.90 12.07 12.76
CA ILE A 273 23.39 12.87 11.63
C ILE A 273 21.87 12.90 11.85
N LYS A 274 21.43 13.49 12.97
CA LYS A 274 20.03 13.81 13.22
C LYS A 274 19.92 15.11 14.01
N SER A 275 20.59 16.13 13.49
CA SER A 275 20.44 17.51 13.91
C SER A 275 21.14 18.36 12.87
N ASP A 276 20.39 18.76 11.84
CA ASP A 276 20.42 20.15 11.40
C ASP A 276 19.33 20.42 10.35
N ILE A 277 18.55 21.46 10.66
CA ILE A 277 17.75 22.31 9.77
C ILE A 277 16.30 21.87 9.49
N THR A 278 15.41 22.44 10.30
CA THR A 278 14.04 22.87 9.95
C THR A 278 14.07 24.15 9.10
N LEU A 279 13.33 24.21 7.97
CA LEU A 279 12.31 25.23 7.62
C LEU A 279 11.81 25.13 6.17
N GLU A 280 10.51 25.43 6.05
CA GLU A 280 9.59 25.69 4.93
C GLU A 280 10.09 25.79 3.47
N GLY A 281 9.28 25.19 2.60
CA GLY A 281 8.78 25.81 1.36
C GLY A 281 9.77 26.03 0.20
N SER A 282 9.82 25.11 -0.76
CA SER A 282 9.93 25.40 -2.20
C SER A 282 10.13 24.13 -3.01
N LEU A 283 9.44 24.09 -4.15
CA LEU A 283 9.55 23.17 -5.30
C LEU A 283 11.01 22.83 -5.69
N ASN A 284 11.38 21.55 -5.75
CA ASN A 284 11.71 20.79 -6.98
C ASN A 284 12.32 19.39 -6.67
N PRO A 285 12.20 18.42 -7.60
CA PRO A 285 12.53 17.01 -7.45
C PRO A 285 13.98 16.68 -7.83
N ASP A 286 14.34 15.40 -7.62
CA ASP A 286 15.57 14.70 -8.00
C ASP A 286 16.78 14.81 -7.05
N SER A 287 17.01 13.77 -6.26
CA SER A 287 17.95 12.70 -6.67
C SER A 287 18.25 11.71 -5.53
N ASN A 288 18.35 10.44 -5.93
CA ASN A 288 18.97 9.32 -5.21
C ASN A 288 18.17 8.67 -4.06
N LEU A 289 17.23 7.79 -4.45
CA LEU A 289 16.84 6.64 -3.62
C LEU A 289 17.40 5.34 -4.23
N ALA A 290 17.99 4.52 -3.36
CA ALA A 290 18.90 3.41 -3.65
C ALA A 290 18.33 2.33 -4.60
N PHE A 291 19.15 1.98 -5.61
CA PHE A 291 18.84 1.08 -6.74
C PHE A 291 19.14 -0.43 -6.48
N PHE A 292 19.50 -0.84 -5.27
CA PHE A 292 19.84 -2.27 -5.01
C PHE A 292 18.80 -2.95 -4.12
N GLY A 293 17.80 -3.57 -4.76
CA GLY A 293 16.79 -4.46 -4.14
C GLY A 293 16.43 -5.62 -5.09
N ASN A 294 15.97 -6.75 -4.54
CA ASN A 294 15.68 -8.01 -5.24
C ASN A 294 14.88 -7.84 -6.56
N SER A 295 15.44 -8.28 -7.69
CA SER A 295 14.86 -8.14 -9.03
C SER A 295 13.51 -8.85 -9.24
N LYS A 296 13.21 -9.87 -8.43
CA LYS A 296 11.97 -10.66 -8.48
C LYS A 296 10.76 -9.91 -7.90
N ASP A 297 10.97 -9.12 -6.85
CA ASP A 297 9.91 -8.33 -6.21
C ASP A 297 9.66 -7.04 -7.01
N GLN A 298 10.70 -6.45 -7.59
CA GLN A 298 10.58 -5.29 -8.48
C GLN A 298 9.79 -5.61 -9.76
N SER A 299 10.04 -6.75 -10.40
CA SER A 299 9.31 -7.14 -11.62
C SER A 299 7.83 -7.42 -11.35
N ARG A 300 7.50 -7.98 -10.17
CA ARG A 300 6.11 -8.17 -9.72
C ARG A 300 5.41 -6.84 -9.47
N ASN A 301 6.09 -5.90 -8.82
CA ASN A 301 5.55 -4.56 -8.58
C ASN A 301 5.35 -3.78 -9.89
N ILE A 302 6.26 -3.90 -10.86
CA ILE A 302 6.11 -3.25 -12.17
C ILE A 302 4.88 -3.77 -12.92
N VAL A 303 4.70 -5.09 -12.97
CA VAL A 303 3.55 -5.71 -13.65
C VAL A 303 2.24 -5.38 -12.93
N SER A 304 2.23 -5.36 -11.59
CA SER A 304 1.02 -5.03 -10.83
C SER A 304 0.58 -3.58 -11.04
N GLU A 305 1.50 -2.61 -11.15
CA GLU A 305 1.11 -1.22 -11.40
C GLU A 305 0.40 -1.08 -12.76
N PHE A 306 0.92 -1.67 -13.83
CA PHE A 306 0.26 -1.62 -15.15
C PHE A 306 -1.09 -2.35 -15.16
N GLU A 307 -1.19 -3.48 -14.47
CA GLU A 307 -2.44 -4.23 -14.31
C GLU A 307 -3.49 -3.40 -13.58
N LEU A 308 -3.12 -2.70 -12.50
CA LEU A 308 -4.01 -1.81 -11.77
C LEU A 308 -4.47 -0.61 -12.61
N VAL A 309 -3.60 0.02 -13.39
CA VAL A 309 -4.03 1.09 -14.30
C VAL A 309 -5.05 0.53 -15.29
N SER A 310 -4.79 -0.64 -15.87
CA SER A 310 -5.67 -1.28 -16.86
C SER A 310 -7.04 -1.62 -16.23
N GLU A 311 -7.02 -2.22 -15.05
CA GLU A 311 -8.21 -2.52 -14.27
C GLU A 311 -9.05 -1.26 -14.00
N ASN A 312 -8.41 -0.15 -13.64
CA ASN A 312 -9.10 1.12 -13.40
C ASN A 312 -9.75 1.68 -14.67
N PHE A 313 -9.10 1.59 -15.84
CA PHE A 313 -9.69 2.00 -17.12
C PHE A 313 -10.93 1.18 -17.49
N PHE A 314 -10.95 -0.12 -17.16
CA PHE A 314 -12.09 -1.00 -17.45
C PHE A 314 -13.22 -0.88 -16.44
N LYS A 315 -12.90 -0.84 -15.14
CA LYS A 315 -13.90 -0.85 -14.06
C LYS A 315 -14.44 0.53 -13.73
N PHE A 316 -13.62 1.57 -13.88
CA PHE A 316 -13.89 2.93 -13.43
C PHE A 316 -13.57 3.99 -14.49
N PRO A 317 -14.10 3.85 -15.74
CA PRO A 317 -13.75 4.75 -16.85
C PRO A 317 -14.17 6.21 -16.59
N GLN A 318 -15.22 6.44 -15.80
CA GLN A 318 -15.65 7.78 -15.42
C GLN A 318 -14.61 8.44 -14.51
N GLU A 319 -14.20 7.72 -13.48
CA GLU A 319 -13.25 8.20 -12.47
C GLU A 319 -11.88 8.50 -13.08
N VAL A 320 -11.41 7.65 -14.01
CA VAL A 320 -10.19 7.91 -14.78
C VAL A 320 -10.34 9.18 -15.63
N SER A 321 -11.48 9.36 -16.30
CA SER A 321 -11.74 10.55 -17.12
C SER A 321 -11.71 11.83 -16.29
N LEU A 322 -12.31 11.81 -15.09
CA LEU A 322 -12.30 12.97 -14.18
C LEU A 322 -10.88 13.35 -13.73
N VAL A 323 -10.02 12.36 -13.43
CA VAL A 323 -8.61 12.60 -13.06
C VAL A 323 -7.84 13.23 -14.23
N PHE A 324 -8.07 12.76 -15.44
CA PHE A 324 -7.42 13.31 -16.63
C PHE A 324 -7.89 14.72 -16.96
N GLU A 325 -9.19 14.99 -16.88
CA GLU A 325 -9.73 16.35 -17.03
C GLU A 325 -9.15 17.29 -15.97
N PHE A 326 -9.08 16.86 -14.72
CA PHE A 326 -8.47 17.64 -13.65
C PHE A 326 -7.00 17.97 -13.90
N TRP A 327 -6.19 17.01 -14.33
CA TRP A 327 -4.78 17.27 -14.63
C TRP A 327 -4.59 18.25 -15.78
N ILE A 328 -5.41 18.15 -16.84
CA ILE A 328 -5.38 19.06 -17.98
C ILE A 328 -5.83 20.46 -17.59
N ASP A 329 -6.85 20.59 -16.75
CA ASP A 329 -7.37 21.89 -16.28
C ASP A 329 -6.44 22.56 -15.25
N SER A 330 -5.76 21.78 -14.43
CA SER A 330 -4.90 22.29 -13.36
C SER A 330 -3.54 22.73 -13.87
N ASP A 331 -3.01 22.05 -14.90
CA ASP A 331 -1.73 22.40 -15.53
C ASP A 331 -1.85 22.27 -17.05
N GLU A 332 -2.14 23.39 -17.70
CA GLU A 332 -2.32 23.46 -19.15
C GLU A 332 -1.03 23.07 -19.93
N LYS A 333 0.15 23.16 -19.29
CA LYS A 333 1.43 22.84 -19.93
C LYS A 333 1.82 21.37 -19.76
N ASN A 334 1.78 20.84 -18.54
CA ASN A 334 2.25 19.48 -18.24
C ASN A 334 1.12 18.46 -18.10
N GLY A 335 -0.10 18.89 -17.80
CA GLY A 335 -1.27 18.02 -17.62
C GLY A 335 -1.53 17.09 -18.81
N PRO A 336 -1.61 17.60 -20.04
CA PRO A 336 -1.77 16.76 -21.24
C PRO A 336 -0.63 15.74 -21.42
N SER A 337 0.61 16.11 -21.08
CA SER A 337 1.78 15.21 -21.15
C SER A 337 1.64 14.08 -20.12
N ASN A 338 1.31 14.42 -18.88
CA ASN A 338 1.13 13.45 -17.80
C ASN A 338 0.03 12.42 -18.13
N VAL A 339 -1.08 12.87 -18.72
CA VAL A 339 -2.15 11.98 -19.18
C VAL A 339 -1.66 11.07 -20.31
N ALA A 340 -0.93 11.60 -21.28
CA ALA A 340 -0.38 10.82 -22.39
C ALA A 340 0.62 9.76 -21.90
N GLU A 341 1.46 10.10 -20.91
CA GLU A 341 2.41 9.17 -20.28
C GLU A 341 1.69 7.99 -19.61
N VAL A 342 0.63 8.25 -18.84
CA VAL A 342 -0.18 7.20 -18.19
C VAL A 342 -0.90 6.33 -19.22
N VAL A 343 -1.50 6.92 -20.24
CA VAL A 343 -2.18 6.16 -21.31
C VAL A 343 -1.18 5.31 -22.10
N SER A 344 0.04 5.83 -22.33
CA SER A 344 1.11 5.10 -23.01
C SER A 344 1.73 3.97 -22.19
N ALA A 345 1.51 3.98 -20.86
CA ALA A 345 1.99 2.96 -19.93
C ALA A 345 1.27 1.62 -20.12
N ILE A 346 -0.01 1.65 -20.53
CA ILE A 346 -0.77 0.45 -20.94
C ILE A 346 -0.77 0.33 -22.46
N ASP A 347 -1.64 1.09 -23.13
CA ASP A 347 -1.81 1.10 -24.57
C ASP A 347 -2.69 2.28 -25.00
N ALA A 348 -2.37 2.89 -26.15
CA ALA A 348 -3.10 4.05 -26.66
C ALA A 348 -4.57 3.74 -27.02
N SER A 349 -4.92 2.46 -27.28
CA SER A 349 -6.31 2.08 -27.55
C SER A 349 -7.19 2.09 -26.30
N SER A 350 -6.62 2.10 -25.10
CA SER A 350 -7.36 2.24 -23.83
C SER A 350 -8.15 3.55 -23.75
N LEU A 351 -7.69 4.60 -24.45
CA LEU A 351 -8.42 5.88 -24.56
C LEU A 351 -9.82 5.71 -25.15
N LYS A 352 -10.04 4.68 -26.00
CA LYS A 352 -11.37 4.39 -26.56
C LYS A 352 -12.41 4.05 -25.48
N LEU A 353 -11.97 3.52 -24.33
CA LEU A 353 -12.83 3.21 -23.20
C LEU A 353 -13.33 4.48 -22.49
N LEU A 354 -12.57 5.58 -22.62
CA LEU A 354 -12.87 6.86 -22.00
C LEU A 354 -13.67 7.80 -22.93
N GLN A 355 -13.81 7.47 -24.23
CA GLN A 355 -14.43 8.34 -25.23
C GLN A 355 -15.84 8.83 -24.89
N ASN A 356 -16.62 8.03 -24.16
CA ASN A 356 -17.99 8.39 -23.78
C ASN A 356 -18.07 9.16 -22.45
N HIS A 357 -16.94 9.37 -21.77
CA HIS A 357 -16.87 9.90 -20.40
C HIS A 357 -15.98 11.14 -20.28
N ILE A 358 -15.35 11.57 -21.37
CA ILE A 358 -14.45 12.71 -21.42
C ILE A 358 -14.96 13.74 -22.43
N ASP A 359 -14.77 15.03 -22.15
CA ASP A 359 -15.12 16.11 -23.07
C ASP A 359 -14.36 15.98 -24.41
N GLU A 360 -15.05 16.20 -25.53
CA GLU A 360 -14.52 16.06 -26.89
C GLU A 360 -13.32 16.99 -27.12
N GLU A 361 -13.35 18.21 -26.54
CA GLU A 361 -12.24 19.17 -26.58
C GLU A 361 -10.99 18.61 -25.85
N LYS A 362 -11.19 18.00 -24.67
CA LYS A 362 -10.10 17.43 -23.86
C LYS A 362 -9.54 16.17 -24.49
N LEU A 363 -10.39 15.40 -25.16
CA LEU A 363 -10.00 14.21 -25.92
C LEU A 363 -9.06 14.56 -27.08
N GLU A 364 -9.31 15.68 -27.77
CA GLU A 364 -8.41 16.19 -28.81
C GLU A 364 -7.04 16.57 -28.24
N ILE A 365 -7.01 17.24 -27.08
CA ILE A 365 -5.78 17.61 -26.37
C ILE A 365 -4.96 16.35 -26.01
N ILE A 366 -5.60 15.31 -25.46
CA ILE A 366 -4.93 14.06 -25.09
C ILE A 366 -4.40 13.32 -26.32
N ASN A 367 -5.19 13.24 -27.41
CA ASN A 367 -4.73 12.62 -28.65
C ASN A 367 -3.52 13.35 -29.25
N ASN A 368 -3.50 14.68 -29.19
CA ASN A 368 -2.37 15.48 -29.65
C ASN A 368 -1.14 15.26 -28.77
N ALA A 369 -1.30 15.18 -27.45
CA ALA A 369 -0.21 14.86 -26.54
C ALA A 369 0.35 13.45 -26.78
N LEU A 370 -0.50 12.44 -26.98
CA LEU A 370 -0.10 11.06 -27.30
C LEU A 370 0.68 10.94 -28.61
N ARG A 371 0.32 11.72 -29.63
CA ARG A 371 1.02 11.73 -30.92
C ARG A 371 2.42 12.36 -30.83
N ASN A 372 2.57 13.34 -29.95
CA ASN A 372 3.81 14.11 -29.79
C ASN A 372 4.71 13.55 -28.67
N LEU A 373 4.27 12.51 -27.96
CA LEU A 373 5.01 11.91 -26.86
C LEU A 373 6.25 11.18 -27.39
N PRO A 374 7.47 11.47 -26.87
CA PRO A 374 8.66 10.72 -27.24
C PRO A 374 8.56 9.25 -26.79
N PRO A 375 9.29 8.33 -27.44
CA PRO A 375 9.31 6.93 -27.02
C PRO A 375 9.85 6.82 -25.59
N MET A 376 9.03 6.29 -24.68
CA MET A 376 9.36 6.14 -23.27
C MET A 376 10.00 4.78 -22.97
N SER A 377 10.97 4.78 -22.06
CA SER A 377 11.51 3.59 -21.42
C SER A 377 10.49 2.93 -20.48
N ILE A 378 10.73 1.66 -20.14
CA ILE A 378 9.85 0.92 -19.22
C ILE A 378 9.79 1.55 -17.83
N ASP A 379 10.89 2.17 -17.38
CA ASP A 379 10.98 2.81 -16.07
C ASP A 379 10.16 4.11 -16.00
N GLU A 380 10.15 4.88 -17.09
CA GLU A 380 9.32 6.09 -17.21
C GLU A 380 7.84 5.72 -17.23
N LYS A 381 7.47 4.68 -18.00
CA LYS A 381 6.10 4.16 -18.03
C LYS A 381 5.66 3.65 -16.66
N TYR A 382 6.53 2.94 -15.96
CA TYR A 382 6.26 2.45 -14.61
C TYR A 382 6.06 3.61 -13.61
N ARG A 383 6.86 4.67 -13.69
CA ARG A 383 6.69 5.86 -12.85
C ARG A 383 5.35 6.54 -13.10
N ALA A 384 4.95 6.69 -14.37
CA ALA A 384 3.66 7.25 -14.73
C ALA A 384 2.49 6.38 -14.21
N ALA A 385 2.56 5.06 -14.40
CA ALA A 385 1.57 4.11 -13.88
C ALA A 385 1.45 4.16 -12.36
N LYS A 386 2.60 4.12 -11.65
CA LYS A 386 2.64 4.20 -10.19
C LYS A 386 2.12 5.53 -9.66
N TYR A 387 2.47 6.64 -10.32
CA TYR A 387 1.95 7.96 -9.97
C TYR A 387 0.44 8.01 -10.12
N PHE A 388 -0.10 7.57 -11.26
CA PHE A 388 -1.54 7.46 -11.48
C PHE A 388 -2.21 6.60 -10.42
N ASN A 389 -1.68 5.40 -10.15
CA ASN A 389 -2.24 4.52 -9.14
C ASN A 389 -2.17 5.15 -7.75
N SER A 390 -1.13 5.90 -7.39
CA SER A 390 -1.08 6.63 -6.11
C SER A 390 -2.14 7.74 -6.00
N VAL A 391 -2.46 8.40 -7.12
CA VAL A 391 -3.53 9.42 -7.18
C VAL A 391 -4.91 8.76 -7.12
N ILE A 392 -5.03 7.57 -7.70
CA ILE A 392 -6.25 6.76 -7.70
C ILE A 392 -6.46 6.00 -6.38
N ALA A 393 -5.39 5.66 -5.67
CA ALA A 393 -5.40 4.75 -4.52
C ALA A 393 -5.33 5.44 -3.15
N ASP A 394 -5.29 6.78 -3.06
CA ASP A 394 -5.13 7.47 -1.78
C ASP A 394 -6.06 6.89 -0.68
N GLU A 395 -5.40 6.34 0.35
CA GLU A 395 -5.76 5.10 1.04
C GLU A 395 -6.17 5.40 2.50
N ASN A 396 -7.02 6.41 2.72
CA ASN A 396 -7.57 6.74 4.05
C ASN A 396 -9.10 6.74 4.08
N ILE A 397 -9.73 5.96 3.20
CA ILE A 397 -11.19 5.91 3.09
C ILE A 397 -11.65 4.45 3.15
N GLU A 398 -11.74 3.95 4.39
CA GLU A 398 -12.27 2.61 4.70
C GLU A 398 -13.78 2.49 4.45
N ASP A 399 -14.48 3.61 4.24
CA ASP A 399 -15.92 3.62 4.07
C ASP A 399 -16.36 3.55 2.60
N LYS A 400 -17.29 2.64 2.29
CA LYS A 400 -17.77 2.40 0.92
C LYS A 400 -18.54 3.61 0.34
N SER A 401 -19.06 4.48 1.20
CA SER A 401 -19.85 5.67 0.83
C SER A 401 -18.99 6.78 0.22
N THR A 402 -17.75 6.94 0.67
CA THR A 402 -16.84 8.01 0.22
C THR A 402 -16.05 7.64 -1.04
N LYS A 403 -16.17 6.40 -1.53
CA LYS A 403 -15.50 5.94 -2.78
C LYS A 403 -16.03 6.61 -4.06
N LYS A 404 -17.23 7.20 -4.03
CA LYS A 404 -17.88 7.72 -5.25
C LYS A 404 -17.36 9.07 -5.76
N HIS A 405 -16.75 9.90 -4.90
CA HIS A 405 -16.32 11.25 -5.28
C HIS A 405 -15.03 11.76 -4.59
N ALA A 406 -14.37 10.93 -3.77
CA ALA A 406 -13.21 11.38 -2.97
C ALA A 406 -11.92 11.61 -3.77
N LYS A 407 -11.77 11.09 -5.00
CA LYS A 407 -10.49 11.09 -5.72
C LYS A 407 -10.00 12.47 -6.18
N LEU A 408 -10.84 13.51 -6.13
CA LEU A 408 -10.48 14.86 -6.59
C LEU A 408 -10.59 15.93 -5.51
N GLY A 409 -10.90 15.55 -4.26
CA GLY A 409 -10.98 16.47 -3.13
C GLY A 409 -12.05 17.57 -3.23
N LEU A 410 -12.81 17.66 -4.34
CA LEU A 410 -13.79 18.70 -4.63
C LEU A 410 -14.68 18.98 -3.42
N PHE A 411 -15.33 17.93 -2.92
CA PHE A 411 -16.33 18.04 -1.85
C PHE A 411 -15.78 17.71 -0.46
N LYS A 412 -14.46 17.56 -0.30
CA LYS A 412 -13.84 17.16 0.98
C LYS A 412 -14.20 18.09 2.13
N PHE A 413 -14.45 19.37 1.86
CA PHE A 413 -14.87 20.33 2.88
C PHE A 413 -16.22 19.98 3.52
N LEU A 414 -17.13 19.26 2.84
CA LEU A 414 -18.46 18.92 3.35
C LEU A 414 -18.40 18.01 4.59
N THR A 415 -17.38 17.17 4.73
CA THR A 415 -17.22 16.30 5.91
C THR A 415 -16.85 17.10 7.16
N HIS A 416 -16.26 18.28 6.98
CA HIS A 416 -15.89 19.19 8.07
C HIS A 416 -17.02 20.16 8.46
N LEU A 417 -18.15 20.16 7.76
CA LEU A 417 -19.29 21.01 8.08
C LEU A 417 -20.19 20.37 9.15
N SER A 418 -20.72 21.21 10.04
CA SER A 418 -21.71 20.81 11.05
C SER A 418 -23.05 20.44 10.39
N ASP A 419 -23.86 19.64 11.07
CA ASP A 419 -25.16 19.19 10.54
C ASP A 419 -26.11 20.36 10.28
N ASN A 420 -26.06 21.40 11.11
CA ASN A 420 -26.90 22.59 10.94
C ASN A 420 -26.49 23.38 9.70
N LEU A 421 -25.18 23.57 9.50
CA LEU A 421 -24.64 24.23 8.34
C LEU A 421 -24.95 23.47 7.04
N LEU A 422 -24.86 22.13 7.07
CA LEU A 422 -25.25 21.28 5.94
C LEU A 422 -26.74 21.40 5.60
N LYS A 423 -27.62 21.40 6.61
CA LYS A 423 -29.07 21.60 6.40
C LYS A 423 -29.33 22.95 5.75
N GLU A 424 -28.70 24.01 6.25
CA GLU A 424 -28.92 25.36 5.72
C GLU A 424 -28.38 25.51 4.30
N LEU A 425 -27.19 24.95 4.04
CA LEU A 425 -26.62 24.88 2.69
C LEU A 425 -27.58 24.17 1.72
N ILE A 426 -28.09 22.99 2.08
CA ILE A 426 -29.03 22.22 1.24
C ILE A 426 -30.34 22.98 1.01
N LYS A 427 -30.87 23.70 2.00
CA LYS A 427 -32.10 24.49 1.82
C LYS A 427 -31.96 25.52 0.69
N THR A 428 -30.82 26.19 0.62
CA THR A 428 -30.54 27.24 -0.36
C THR A 428 -30.18 26.72 -1.76
N GLU A 429 -29.95 25.41 -1.88
CA GLU A 429 -29.47 24.78 -3.10
C GLU A 429 -30.55 24.09 -3.92
N ASN A 430 -30.25 23.91 -5.21
CA ASN A 430 -31.11 23.11 -6.09
C ASN A 430 -30.97 21.60 -5.78
N ASN A 431 -31.90 20.80 -6.28
CA ASN A 431 -31.94 19.35 -5.98
C ASN A 431 -30.71 18.57 -6.48
N VAL A 432 -29.99 19.07 -7.51
CA VAL A 432 -28.78 18.43 -8.04
C VAL A 432 -27.59 18.68 -7.12
N SER A 433 -27.36 19.94 -6.73
CA SER A 433 -26.35 20.31 -5.74
C SER A 433 -26.61 19.62 -4.40
N ALA A 434 -27.88 19.59 -3.96
CA ALA A 434 -28.29 18.88 -2.75
C ALA A 434 -27.99 17.37 -2.84
N ALA A 435 -28.27 16.75 -3.99
CA ALA A 435 -27.93 15.35 -4.22
C ALA A 435 -26.42 15.08 -4.15
N LEU A 436 -25.59 15.97 -4.71
CA LEU A 436 -24.13 15.89 -4.59
C LEU A 436 -23.64 16.04 -3.14
N ILE A 437 -24.24 16.96 -2.38
CA ILE A 437 -23.92 17.10 -0.95
C ILE A 437 -24.23 15.80 -0.22
N ILE A 438 -25.44 15.27 -0.41
CA ILE A 438 -25.91 14.05 0.27
C ILE A 438 -25.10 12.81 -0.14
N ASP A 439 -24.75 12.66 -1.42
CA ASP A 439 -23.95 11.53 -1.92
C ASP A 439 -22.52 11.52 -1.34
N TYR A 440 -22.00 12.69 -0.93
CA TYR A 440 -20.68 12.81 -0.32
C TYR A 440 -20.65 12.54 1.20
N LEU A 441 -21.82 12.49 1.86
CA LEU A 441 -21.89 12.28 3.31
C LEU A 441 -21.97 10.78 3.66
N PRO A 442 -21.50 10.37 4.86
CA PRO A 442 -21.73 9.03 5.38
C PRO A 442 -23.23 8.69 5.42
N GLU A 443 -23.60 7.43 5.17
CA GLU A 443 -24.99 6.99 4.97
C GLU A 443 -25.92 7.39 6.13
N GLU A 444 -25.45 7.22 7.37
CA GLU A 444 -26.21 7.59 8.57
C GLU A 444 -26.47 9.11 8.64
N LYS A 445 -25.45 9.91 8.34
CA LYS A 445 -25.51 11.38 8.35
C LYS A 445 -26.41 11.89 7.22
N ALA A 446 -26.27 11.32 6.03
CA ALA A 446 -27.12 11.60 4.87
C ALA A 446 -28.60 11.32 5.18
N ALA A 447 -28.92 10.17 5.78
CA ALA A 447 -30.28 9.81 6.17
C ALA A 447 -30.86 10.76 7.22
N ALA A 448 -30.08 11.10 8.25
CA ALA A 448 -30.48 12.04 9.30
C ALA A 448 -30.81 13.43 8.72
N ILE A 449 -29.97 13.93 7.81
CA ILE A 449 -30.17 15.23 7.16
C ILE A 449 -31.38 15.20 6.23
N LEU A 450 -31.55 14.17 5.40
CA LEU A 450 -32.71 14.03 4.50
C LEU A 450 -34.04 14.02 5.27
N ASN A 451 -34.08 13.41 6.46
CA ASN A 451 -35.27 13.35 7.30
C ASN A 451 -35.71 14.72 7.85
N THR A 452 -34.87 15.75 7.75
CA THR A 452 -35.24 17.12 8.16
C THR A 452 -36.02 17.90 7.09
N PHE A 453 -36.04 17.41 5.85
CA PHE A 453 -36.71 18.06 4.73
C PHE A 453 -38.11 17.48 4.47
N GLU A 454 -38.95 18.22 3.74
CA GLU A 454 -40.25 17.72 3.30
C GLU A 454 -40.08 16.45 2.45
N ARG A 455 -40.95 15.46 2.67
CA ARG A 455 -40.87 14.14 1.98
C ARG A 455 -40.82 14.27 0.45
N SER A 456 -41.52 15.26 -0.11
CA SER A 456 -41.50 15.57 -1.55
C SER A 456 -40.11 15.96 -2.04
N ARG A 457 -39.49 16.96 -1.40
CA ARG A 457 -38.12 17.42 -1.72
C ARG A 457 -37.08 16.33 -1.48
N ALA A 458 -37.19 15.58 -0.38
CA ALA A 458 -36.28 14.47 -0.10
C ALA A 458 -36.34 13.39 -1.19
N ALA A 459 -37.53 13.05 -1.69
CA ALA A 459 -37.70 12.12 -2.80
C ALA A 459 -37.09 12.63 -4.11
N GLU A 460 -37.23 13.92 -4.41
CA GLU A 460 -36.61 14.54 -5.58
C GLU A 460 -35.07 14.53 -5.50
N ILE A 461 -34.51 14.83 -4.33
CA ILE A 461 -33.06 14.75 -4.08
C ILE A 461 -32.57 13.32 -4.32
N MET A 462 -33.23 12.32 -3.73
CA MET A 462 -32.90 10.90 -3.93
C MET A 462 -33.01 10.48 -5.41
N LEU A 463 -33.99 10.99 -6.15
CA LEU A 463 -34.11 10.72 -7.58
C LEU A 463 -32.90 11.30 -8.34
N LYS A 464 -32.45 12.51 -8.00
CA LYS A 464 -31.27 13.13 -8.62
C LYS A 464 -29.97 12.41 -8.29
N MET A 465 -29.86 11.78 -7.12
CA MET A 465 -28.71 10.94 -6.77
C MET A 465 -28.48 9.82 -7.81
N SER A 466 -29.55 9.24 -8.37
CA SER A 466 -29.44 8.19 -9.39
C SER A 466 -28.78 8.65 -10.71
N THR A 467 -28.82 9.96 -10.99
CA THR A 467 -28.31 10.56 -12.23
C THR A 467 -27.00 11.33 -12.04
N LEU A 468 -26.36 11.30 -10.87
CA LEU A 468 -25.14 12.09 -10.62
C LEU A 468 -23.97 11.69 -11.52
N HIS A 469 -23.91 10.42 -11.93
CA HIS A 469 -22.89 9.88 -12.82
C HIS A 469 -22.88 10.50 -14.23
N THR A 470 -23.91 11.26 -14.61
CA THR A 470 -23.95 11.96 -15.90
C THR A 470 -23.30 13.35 -15.88
N LEU A 471 -22.92 13.85 -14.70
CA LEU A 471 -22.30 15.17 -14.56
C LEU A 471 -20.80 15.11 -14.89
N SER A 472 -20.33 15.98 -15.77
CA SER A 472 -18.91 16.12 -16.11
C SER A 472 -18.09 16.65 -14.92
N TYR A 473 -16.76 16.48 -14.96
CA TYR A 473 -15.87 17.04 -13.93
C TYR A 473 -16.06 18.54 -13.78
N LYS A 474 -16.13 19.26 -14.91
CA LYS A 474 -16.29 20.71 -14.95
C LYS A 474 -17.56 21.17 -14.24
N GLU A 475 -18.67 20.43 -14.43
CA GLU A 475 -19.93 20.70 -13.74
C GLU A 475 -19.82 20.43 -12.24
N GLN A 476 -19.25 19.29 -11.86
CA GLN A 476 -19.05 18.93 -10.45
C GLN A 476 -18.13 19.92 -9.74
N SER A 477 -17.01 20.32 -10.37
CA SER A 477 -16.05 21.30 -9.86
C SER A 477 -16.69 22.68 -9.68
N LYS A 478 -17.47 23.14 -10.67
CA LYS A 478 -18.22 24.40 -10.57
C LYS A 478 -19.23 24.39 -9.42
N ILE A 479 -19.98 23.29 -9.27
CA ILE A 479 -20.92 23.13 -8.16
C ILE A 479 -20.16 23.13 -6.84
N SER A 480 -19.06 22.39 -6.76
CA SER A 480 -18.20 22.31 -5.58
C SER A 480 -17.68 23.66 -5.11
N ASN A 481 -17.10 24.45 -6.02
CA ASN A 481 -16.60 25.79 -5.71
C ASN A 481 -17.73 26.71 -5.23
N GLY A 482 -18.89 26.68 -5.91
CA GLY A 482 -20.06 27.44 -5.50
C GLY A 482 -20.58 27.04 -4.11
N LEU A 483 -20.59 25.74 -3.80
CA LEU A 483 -20.95 25.23 -2.49
C LEU A 483 -19.95 25.63 -1.41
N PHE A 484 -18.66 25.64 -1.72
CA PHE A 484 -17.61 26.06 -0.78
C PHE A 484 -17.74 27.54 -0.44
N GLU A 485 -17.87 28.42 -1.44
CA GLU A 485 -18.09 29.85 -1.22
C GLU A 485 -19.34 30.11 -0.38
N LYS A 486 -20.45 29.43 -0.69
CA LYS A 486 -21.68 29.55 0.10
C LYS A 486 -21.55 28.99 1.49
N ALA A 487 -20.86 27.87 1.70
CA ALA A 487 -20.62 27.32 3.02
C ALA A 487 -19.86 28.30 3.92
N ILE A 488 -18.88 29.03 3.36
CA ILE A 488 -18.19 30.12 4.07
C ILE A 488 -19.19 31.22 4.42
N LEU A 489 -20.00 31.70 3.48
CA LEU A 489 -20.98 32.76 3.73
C LEU A 489 -22.02 32.36 4.79
N VAL A 490 -22.54 31.13 4.74
CA VAL A 490 -23.52 30.65 5.73
C VAL A 490 -22.87 30.54 7.10
N ARG A 491 -21.64 30.02 7.19
CA ARG A 491 -20.86 29.97 8.43
C ARG A 491 -20.61 31.37 9.00
N ASP A 492 -20.22 32.32 8.16
CA ASP A 492 -19.95 33.69 8.60
C ASP A 492 -21.24 34.37 9.10
N ASN A 493 -22.40 34.05 8.51
CA ASN A 493 -23.71 34.50 9.01
C ASN A 493 -24.07 33.83 10.36
N GLU A 494 -23.83 32.53 10.54
CA GLU A 494 -24.01 31.85 11.84
C GLU A 494 -23.11 32.49 12.92
N GLN A 495 -21.83 32.70 12.62
CA GLN A 495 -20.89 33.37 13.53
C GLN A 495 -21.34 34.79 13.87
N GLN A 496 -21.83 35.57 12.89
CA GLN A 496 -22.39 36.90 13.15
C GLN A 496 -23.63 36.86 14.06
N GLN A 497 -24.47 35.83 13.95
CA GLN A 497 -25.61 35.65 14.85
C GLN A 497 -25.14 35.32 16.28
N ASP A 498 -24.14 34.44 16.42
CA ASP A 498 -23.54 34.11 17.72
C ASP A 498 -22.92 35.34 18.40
N TYR A 499 -22.12 36.12 17.66
CA TYR A 499 -21.60 37.40 18.15
C TYR A 499 -22.73 38.38 18.50
N GLY A 500 -23.84 38.37 17.73
CA GLY A 500 -25.03 39.16 18.04
C GLY A 500 -25.66 38.77 19.38
N ILE A 501 -25.77 37.48 19.67
CA ILE A 501 -26.32 36.95 20.93
C ILE A 501 -25.42 37.34 22.11
N GLU A 502 -24.10 37.13 22.00
CA GLU A 502 -23.15 37.50 23.05
C GLU A 502 -23.22 38.99 23.40
N ASN A 503 -23.50 39.86 22.42
CA ASN A 503 -23.66 41.30 22.64
C ASN A 503 -25.02 41.66 23.28
N ILE A 504 -26.08 40.92 22.97
CA ILE A 504 -27.44 41.18 23.49
C ILE A 504 -27.60 40.65 24.92
N LEU A 505 -26.99 39.51 25.25
CA LEU A 505 -27.14 38.85 26.55
C LEU A 505 -26.84 39.78 27.74
N PRO A 506 -25.71 40.51 27.82
CA PRO A 506 -25.43 41.43 28.91
C PRO A 506 -26.44 42.58 29.01
N ILE A 507 -26.98 43.03 27.86
CA ILE A 507 -28.02 44.08 27.84
C ILE A 507 -29.32 43.52 28.42
N LEU A 508 -29.71 42.32 27.98
CA LEU A 508 -30.91 41.63 28.44
C LEU A 508 -30.85 41.30 29.94
N GLU A 509 -29.70 40.82 30.45
CA GLU A 509 -29.48 40.59 31.88
C GLU A 509 -29.62 41.86 32.72
N ASN A 510 -29.34 43.02 32.13
CA ASN A 510 -29.44 44.30 32.81
C ASN A 510 -30.83 44.91 32.82
N LEU A 511 -31.73 44.48 31.93
CA LEU A 511 -33.12 44.91 31.91
C LEU A 511 -33.89 44.45 33.17
N PRO A 512 -35.00 45.12 33.52
CA PRO A 512 -35.89 44.67 34.58
C PRO A 512 -36.35 43.21 34.34
N VAL A 513 -36.43 42.42 35.40
CA VAL A 513 -36.64 40.97 35.31
C VAL A 513 -37.99 40.61 34.69
N ASP A 514 -39.01 41.41 34.97
CA ASP A 514 -40.37 41.34 34.44
C ASP A 514 -40.46 41.71 32.94
N GLU A 515 -39.49 42.46 32.46
CA GLU A 515 -39.44 42.96 31.08
C GLU A 515 -38.68 42.03 30.12
N GLN A 516 -37.74 41.24 30.65
CA GLN A 516 -36.85 40.38 29.86
C GLN A 516 -37.60 39.43 28.93
N LYS A 517 -38.65 38.76 29.42
CA LYS A 517 -39.47 37.85 28.61
C LYS A 517 -40.17 38.58 27.46
N ARG A 518 -40.73 39.77 27.74
CA ARG A 518 -41.42 40.58 26.75
C ARG A 518 -40.49 40.96 25.59
N TYR A 519 -39.25 41.34 25.90
CA TYR A 519 -38.26 41.66 24.87
C TYR A 519 -37.87 40.44 24.01
N ILE A 520 -37.70 39.26 24.62
CA ILE A 520 -37.43 38.00 23.88
C ILE A 520 -38.60 37.66 22.95
N GLU A 521 -39.84 37.71 23.44
CA GLU A 521 -41.04 37.45 22.66
C GLU A 521 -41.20 38.45 21.51
N GLN A 522 -40.91 39.74 21.75
CA GLN A 522 -40.93 40.77 20.72
C GLN A 522 -39.85 40.50 19.65
N LEU A 523 -38.63 40.15 20.05
CA LEU A 523 -37.55 39.76 19.11
C LEU A 523 -37.91 38.52 18.28
N LYS A 524 -38.66 37.58 18.84
CA LYS A 524 -39.19 36.43 18.12
C LYS A 524 -40.28 36.84 17.11
N SER A 525 -41.16 37.75 17.51
CA SER A 525 -42.26 38.24 16.67
C SER A 525 -41.82 39.03 15.43
N THR A 526 -40.63 39.64 15.45
CA THR A 526 -40.05 40.33 14.29
C THR A 526 -39.53 39.39 13.21
N GLY A 527 -39.53 38.07 13.47
CA GLY A 527 -38.98 37.06 12.56
C GLY A 527 -37.45 36.94 12.65
N SER A 528 -36.82 37.54 13.67
CA SER A 528 -35.38 37.42 13.86
C SER A 528 -35.00 36.01 14.33
N PRO A 529 -34.00 35.34 13.71
CA PRO A 529 -33.51 34.05 14.18
C PRO A 529 -32.94 34.14 15.61
N ILE A 530 -32.41 35.31 15.98
CA ILE A 530 -31.86 35.59 17.32
C ILE A 530 -32.92 35.43 18.41
N GLY A 531 -34.18 35.82 18.14
CA GLY A 531 -35.24 35.71 19.14
C GLY A 531 -35.52 34.27 19.56
N ALA A 532 -35.52 33.34 18.60
CA ALA A 532 -35.72 31.91 18.87
C ALA A 532 -34.51 31.27 19.58
N ILE A 533 -33.30 31.79 19.35
CA ILE A 533 -32.10 31.32 20.04
C ILE A 533 -32.07 31.85 21.47
N LEU A 534 -32.34 33.14 21.68
CA LEU A 534 -32.43 33.76 23.01
C LEU A 534 -33.50 33.09 23.88
N GLU A 535 -34.65 32.71 23.32
CA GLU A 535 -35.69 31.97 24.06
C GLU A 535 -35.20 30.61 24.60
N LYS A 536 -34.27 29.95 23.89
CA LYS A 536 -33.69 28.67 24.32
C LYS A 536 -32.54 28.84 25.29
N GLU A 537 -31.70 29.85 25.08
CA GLU A 537 -30.47 30.04 25.85
C GLU A 537 -30.67 30.90 27.11
N PHE A 538 -31.64 31.82 27.11
CA PHE A 538 -31.82 32.77 28.19
C PHE A 538 -32.83 32.28 29.23
N PHE A 539 -32.37 32.10 30.46
CA PHE A 539 -33.21 31.74 31.59
C PHE A 539 -34.00 32.94 32.12
N THR A 540 -35.32 32.84 32.14
CA THR A 540 -36.26 33.84 32.66
C THR A 540 -36.80 33.45 34.04
N ILE A 541 -37.32 34.41 34.80
CA ILE A 541 -37.86 34.17 36.15
C ILE A 541 -39.03 33.17 36.17
N ASP A 542 -39.80 33.12 35.09
CA ASP A 542 -40.95 32.21 34.95
C ASP A 542 -40.52 30.74 34.86
N GLN A 543 -39.27 30.46 34.51
CA GLN A 543 -38.73 29.11 34.33
C GLN A 543 -38.14 28.53 35.63
N ILE A 544 -38.19 29.26 36.75
CA ILE A 544 -37.74 28.76 38.06
C ILE A 544 -38.34 27.39 38.44
N PRO A 545 -39.63 27.10 38.21
CA PRO A 545 -40.22 25.78 38.52
C PRO A 545 -39.51 24.60 37.85
N GLU A 546 -38.89 24.82 36.69
CA GLU A 546 -38.25 23.80 35.86
C GLU A 546 -36.80 23.50 36.28
N LEU A 547 -36.21 24.29 37.18
CA LEU A 547 -34.82 24.12 37.62
C LEU A 547 -34.62 22.86 38.47
N ASP A 548 -33.43 22.27 38.39
CA ASP A 548 -33.04 21.18 39.30
C ASP A 548 -32.78 21.70 40.73
N GLU A 549 -33.08 20.88 41.73
CA GLU A 549 -32.92 21.27 43.15
C GLU A 549 -31.47 21.61 43.50
N GLU A 550 -30.50 20.95 42.88
CA GLU A 550 -29.07 21.24 43.10
C GLU A 550 -28.67 22.62 42.58
N VAL A 551 -29.18 23.00 41.39
CA VAL A 551 -28.94 24.31 40.78
C VAL A 551 -29.52 25.41 41.67
N ILE A 552 -30.73 25.21 42.18
CA ILE A 552 -31.37 26.15 43.10
C ILE A 552 -30.55 26.29 44.38
N LYS A 553 -30.18 25.16 45.01
CA LYS A 553 -29.40 25.17 46.25
C LYS A 553 -28.08 25.93 46.09
N LYS A 554 -27.29 25.61 45.07
CA LYS A 554 -26.04 26.32 44.74
C LYS A 554 -26.30 27.81 44.44
N GLY A 555 -27.39 28.12 43.75
CA GLY A 555 -27.70 29.48 43.30
C GLY A 555 -28.20 30.41 44.40
N ILE A 556 -28.84 29.90 45.44
CA ILE A 556 -29.33 30.73 46.55
C ILE A 556 -28.41 30.71 47.77
N GLU A 557 -27.38 29.87 47.79
CA GLU A 557 -26.48 29.70 48.94
C GLU A 557 -25.80 31.03 49.36
N GLU A 558 -25.35 31.83 48.39
CA GLU A 558 -24.67 33.12 48.59
C GLU A 558 -25.64 34.27 48.93
N ILE A 559 -26.96 34.07 48.80
CA ILE A 559 -27.97 35.11 49.04
C ILE A 559 -28.34 35.13 50.52
N ASP A 560 -28.40 36.31 51.13
CA ASP A 560 -28.88 36.48 52.49
C ASP A 560 -30.40 36.32 52.60
N THR A 561 -30.89 35.85 53.75
CA THR A 561 -32.32 35.57 53.95
C THR A 561 -33.20 36.82 53.77
N SER A 562 -32.71 38.02 54.12
CA SER A 562 -33.41 39.30 53.89
C SER A 562 -33.59 39.62 52.41
N THR A 563 -32.51 39.62 51.63
CA THR A 563 -32.59 39.86 50.17
C THR A 563 -33.42 38.78 49.47
N LEU A 564 -33.30 37.52 49.90
CA LEU A 564 -34.10 36.43 49.36
C LEU A 564 -35.59 36.68 49.61
N LEU A 565 -35.96 37.08 50.83
CA LEU A 565 -37.34 37.35 51.18
C LEU A 565 -37.92 38.52 50.36
N GLU A 566 -37.16 39.59 50.15
CA GLU A 566 -37.56 40.70 49.27
C GLU A 566 -37.73 40.27 47.81
N ALA A 567 -36.88 39.36 47.32
CA ALA A 567 -36.95 38.82 45.96
C ALA A 567 -38.20 37.94 45.73
N LEU A 568 -38.67 37.25 46.78
CA LEU A 568 -39.84 36.34 46.70
C LEU A 568 -41.18 37.08 46.62
N VAL A 569 -41.23 38.37 46.99
CA VAL A 569 -42.47 39.16 47.00
C VAL A 569 -43.08 39.25 45.59
N GLY A 570 -44.32 38.77 45.45
CA GLY A 570 -45.07 38.81 44.18
C GLY A 570 -44.62 37.78 43.15
N LEU A 571 -43.92 36.71 43.55
CA LEU A 571 -43.75 35.51 42.74
C LEU A 571 -44.92 34.54 42.94
N GLU A 572 -45.14 33.64 41.99
CA GLU A 572 -46.10 32.54 42.15
C GLU A 572 -45.65 31.55 43.23
N ASP A 573 -46.60 30.97 43.96
CA ASP A 573 -46.35 29.99 45.02
C ASP A 573 -45.50 28.80 44.54
N THR A 574 -45.67 28.38 43.28
CA THR A 574 -44.88 27.31 42.64
C THR A 574 -43.39 27.65 42.60
N SER A 575 -43.05 28.88 42.18
CA SER A 575 -41.68 29.39 42.14
C SER A 575 -41.13 29.60 43.55
N ILE A 576 -41.94 30.09 44.49
CA ILE A 576 -41.55 30.26 45.89
C ILE A 576 -41.21 28.91 46.51
N ASP A 577 -42.09 27.91 46.39
CA ASP A 577 -41.88 26.55 46.89
C ASP A 577 -40.59 25.95 46.34
N LYS A 578 -40.36 26.15 45.04
CA LYS A 578 -39.21 25.62 44.33
C LYS A 578 -37.90 26.30 44.78
N ILE A 579 -37.89 27.62 45.00
CA ILE A 579 -36.72 28.33 45.54
C ILE A 579 -36.44 27.89 46.97
N LEU A 580 -37.48 27.80 47.81
CA LEU A 580 -37.34 27.42 49.21
C LEU A 580 -36.85 25.98 49.39
N SER A 581 -37.04 25.08 48.42
CA SER A 581 -36.50 23.71 48.49
C SER A 581 -34.98 23.68 48.68
N GLY A 582 -34.26 24.71 48.21
CA GLY A 582 -32.81 24.86 48.39
C GLY A 582 -32.38 25.27 49.81
N ARG A 583 -33.32 25.64 50.70
CA ARG A 583 -33.04 26.02 52.10
C ARG A 583 -33.39 24.91 53.09
N PRO A 584 -32.79 24.90 54.31
CA PRO A 584 -33.19 23.99 55.38
C PRO A 584 -34.66 24.17 55.78
N LYS A 585 -35.38 23.07 56.09
CA LYS A 585 -36.82 23.07 56.44
C LYS A 585 -37.24 24.13 57.47
N ARG A 586 -36.40 24.39 58.47
CA ARG A 586 -36.66 25.41 59.49
C ARG A 586 -36.68 26.83 58.92
N GLU A 587 -35.76 27.12 58.00
CA GLU A 587 -35.64 28.43 57.35
C GLU A 587 -36.80 28.64 56.36
N GLN A 588 -37.19 27.60 55.63
CA GLN A 588 -38.39 27.64 54.76
C GLN A 588 -39.64 28.08 55.52
N GLN A 589 -39.86 27.51 56.72
CA GLN A 589 -41.00 27.85 57.57
C GLN A 589 -40.94 29.30 58.03
N LEU A 590 -39.75 29.79 58.41
CA LEU A 590 -39.55 31.17 58.83
C LEU A 590 -39.84 32.16 57.69
N ILE A 591 -39.26 31.91 56.51
CA ILE A 591 -39.45 32.76 55.34
C ILE A 591 -40.93 32.81 54.93
N ARG A 592 -41.65 31.68 54.96
CA ARG A 592 -43.10 31.67 54.66
C ARG A 592 -43.92 32.51 55.63
N LEU A 593 -43.69 32.35 56.93
CA LEU A 593 -44.40 33.12 57.95
C LEU A 593 -44.15 34.63 57.78
N GLU A 594 -42.94 35.01 57.39
CA GLU A 594 -42.58 36.40 57.16
C GLU A 594 -43.16 36.94 55.84
N LEU A 595 -43.18 36.14 54.77
CA LEU A 595 -43.89 36.48 53.52
C LEU A 595 -45.40 36.69 53.74
N GLU A 596 -46.05 35.83 54.53
CA GLU A 596 -47.46 36.00 54.90
C GLU A 596 -47.72 37.30 55.68
N SER A 597 -46.73 37.73 56.48
CA SER A 597 -46.78 39.00 57.22
C SER A 597 -46.61 40.23 56.32
N ILE A 598 -46.01 40.09 55.13
CA ILE A 598 -45.64 41.19 54.23
C ILE A 598 -46.81 41.61 53.30
N ASN A 599 -47.99 41.01 53.47
CA ASN A 599 -49.16 41.20 52.61
C ASN A 599 -49.52 42.68 52.27
N GLY A 600 -49.37 43.03 50.99
CA GLY A 600 -50.20 44.00 50.27
C GLY A 600 -49.61 45.39 49.99
N GLU A 601 -48.72 45.91 50.84
CA GLU A 601 -48.19 47.29 50.70
C GLU A 601 -46.67 47.36 50.49
N HIS A 602 -45.95 46.24 50.52
CA HIS A 602 -44.51 46.24 50.26
C HIS A 602 -44.22 46.43 48.77
N GLN A 603 -43.36 47.41 48.48
CA GLN A 603 -42.88 47.64 47.12
C GLN A 603 -42.04 46.44 46.68
N ILE A 604 -42.29 45.96 45.45
CA ILE A 604 -41.50 44.90 44.83
C ILE A 604 -40.08 45.44 44.67
N ASN A 605 -39.11 44.83 45.37
CA ASN A 605 -37.71 45.16 45.18
C ASN A 605 -37.18 44.45 43.92
N LEU A 606 -37.11 45.20 42.81
CA LEU A 606 -36.61 44.70 41.53
C LEU A 606 -35.11 44.35 41.58
N GLU A 607 -34.32 45.00 42.44
CA GLU A 607 -32.90 44.69 42.60
C GLU A 607 -32.69 43.35 43.31
N ALA A 608 -33.48 43.07 44.34
CA ALA A 608 -33.48 41.78 45.01
C ALA A 608 -33.87 40.64 44.04
N LYS A 609 -34.92 40.84 43.23
CA LYS A 609 -35.31 39.90 42.16
C LYS A 609 -34.20 39.69 41.12
N LYS A 610 -33.55 40.77 40.69
CA LYS A 610 -32.43 40.69 39.74
C LYS A 610 -31.26 39.91 40.33
N THR A 611 -30.97 40.10 41.61
CA THR A 611 -29.90 39.39 42.35
C THR A 611 -30.19 37.89 42.46
N LEU A 612 -31.44 37.52 42.78
CA LEU A 612 -31.87 36.13 42.80
C LEU A 612 -31.69 35.47 41.43
N VAL A 613 -32.24 36.08 40.37
CA VAL A 613 -32.20 35.50 39.03
C VAL A 613 -30.78 35.44 38.47
N SER A 614 -29.94 36.46 38.72
CA SER A 614 -28.53 36.44 38.28
C SER A 614 -27.73 35.33 38.96
N SER A 615 -27.96 35.10 40.25
CA SER A 615 -27.30 34.01 40.99
C SER A 615 -27.77 32.63 40.52
N LEU A 616 -29.06 32.46 40.24
CA LEU A 616 -29.61 31.24 39.64
C LEU A 616 -29.03 30.98 38.24
N ARG A 617 -28.90 32.02 37.39
CA ARG A 617 -28.25 31.91 36.07
C ARG A 617 -26.79 31.46 36.17
N LYS A 618 -26.04 32.04 37.12
CA LYS A 618 -24.64 31.67 37.38
C LYS A 618 -24.54 30.19 37.78
N SER A 619 -25.40 29.74 38.68
CA SER A 619 -25.48 28.34 39.10
C SER A 619 -25.86 27.39 37.95
N LEU A 620 -26.86 27.77 37.13
CA LEU A 620 -27.27 27.00 35.96
C LEU A 620 -26.15 26.87 34.93
N LYS A 621 -25.41 27.95 34.67
CA LYS A 621 -24.27 27.93 33.75
C LYS A 621 -23.15 27.00 34.25
N LEU A 622 -22.87 27.01 35.55
CA LEU A 622 -21.88 26.10 36.16
C LEU A 622 -22.32 24.63 36.06
N SER A 623 -23.61 24.35 36.28
CA SER A 623 -24.15 22.99 36.17
C SER A 623 -24.10 22.44 34.75
N LYS A 624 -24.33 23.27 33.71
CA LYS A 624 -24.18 22.84 32.31
C LYS A 624 -22.74 22.47 31.97
N VAL A 625 -21.75 23.21 32.49
CA VAL A 625 -20.32 22.96 32.28
C VAL A 625 -19.82 21.69 33.01
N GLU A 626 -20.45 21.28 34.12
CA GLU A 626 -20.11 20.04 34.82
C GLU A 626 -20.65 18.77 34.11
N GLN A 627 -21.57 18.91 33.15
CA GLN A 627 -22.22 17.80 32.44
C GLN A 627 -21.66 17.53 31.03
N ASP A 628 -20.98 18.52 30.44
CA ASP A 628 -20.20 18.39 29.18
C ASP A 628 -18.76 17.95 29.48
#